data_AF-A0AAD6E7G3-F1
#
_entry.id   AF-A0AAD6E7G3-F1
#
_cell.length_a   1.000
_cell.length_b   1.000
_cell.length_c   1.000
_cell.angle_alpha   90.00
_cell.angle_beta   90.00
_cell.angle_gamma   90.00
#
_symmetry.space_group_name_H-M   'P 1'
#
loop_
_entity.id
_entity.type
_entity.pdbx_description
1 polymer ?
#
loop_
_entity_poly.entity_id
_entity_poly.type
_entity_poly.pdbx_seq_one_letter_code
_entity_poly.pdbx_strand_id
1 'polypeptide(L)'
;MTQLFRFIGAAFPNFDAATKASGFTIVAAFTYAGYMIPKPDMHPWFVWFFWIDPIAYAFEALLANEFHDQVIPSVGPFLVPNGEGYSPETGGGQVCTGVRGAPPGATSVTGDQYLASMSLSHSNLWRNFSILCA
;
A
#
# COMPACT_ATOMS: atom_id res chain seq x y z
N MET A 1 -9.62 2.26 16.35
CA MET A 1 -10.83 2.89 15.76
C MET A 1 -11.90 3.31 16.78
N THR A 2 -12.19 2.53 17.83
CA THR A 2 -13.17 2.93 18.86
C THR A 2 -12.83 4.26 19.56
N GLN A 3 -11.55 4.51 19.85
CA GLN A 3 -11.10 5.79 20.43
C GLN A 3 -11.35 7.00 19.51
N LEU A 4 -11.20 6.85 18.19
CA LEU A 4 -11.50 7.92 17.22
C LEU A 4 -12.98 8.33 17.29
N PHE A 5 -13.90 7.36 17.31
CA PHE A 5 -15.32 7.65 17.44
C PHE A 5 -15.68 8.30 18.78
N ARG A 6 -15.00 7.91 19.86
CA ARG A 6 -15.16 8.55 21.17
C ARG A 6 -14.66 10.00 21.16
N PHE A 7 -13.54 10.27 20.48
CA PHE A 7 -13.03 11.63 20.30
C PHE A 7 -14.01 12.50 19.50
N ILE A 8 -14.53 12.00 18.37
CA ILE A 8 -15.52 12.71 17.57
C ILE A 8 -16.80 12.93 18.38
N GLY A 9 -17.29 11.92 19.09
CA GLY A 9 -18.45 12.06 19.96
C GLY A 9 -18.28 13.10 21.08
N ALA A 10 -17.06 13.28 21.59
CA ALA A 10 -16.75 14.30 22.59
C ALA A 10 -16.56 15.71 22.00
N ALA A 11 -16.18 15.81 20.72
CA ALA A 11 -15.94 17.08 20.03
C ALA A 11 -17.23 17.78 19.54
N PHE A 12 -18.31 17.03 19.34
CA PHE A 12 -19.57 17.55 18.81
C PHE A 12 -20.70 17.51 19.86
N PRO A 13 -21.53 18.56 19.97
CA PRO A 13 -22.63 18.60 20.94
C PRO A 13 -23.87 17.79 20.52
N ASN A 14 -23.94 17.35 19.26
CA ASN A 14 -25.11 16.72 18.66
C ASN A 14 -24.75 15.45 17.85
N PHE A 15 -25.60 14.43 17.98
CA PHE A 15 -25.38 13.10 17.38
C PHE A 15 -25.38 13.12 15.83
N ASP A 16 -26.27 13.91 15.23
CA ASP A 16 -26.37 14.01 13.77
C ASP A 16 -25.08 14.59 13.15
N ALA A 17 -24.52 15.66 13.73
CA ALA A 17 -23.26 16.22 13.25
C ALA A 17 -22.07 15.29 13.50
N ALA A 18 -22.01 14.65 14.68
CA ALA A 18 -20.96 13.67 15.00
C ALA A 18 -20.94 12.50 14.02
N THR A 19 -22.12 12.01 13.60
CA THR A 19 -22.24 10.91 12.64
C THR A 19 -21.78 11.32 11.23
N LYS A 20 -22.11 12.53 10.78
CA LYS A 20 -21.63 13.05 9.49
C LYS A 20 -20.10 13.22 9.49
N ALA A 21 -19.56 13.79 10.57
CA ALA A 21 -18.12 14.00 10.73
C ALA A 21 -17.35 12.68 10.81
N SER A 22 -17.88 11.68 11.51
CA SER A 22 -17.26 10.37 11.61
C SER A 22 -17.26 9.62 10.29
N GLY A 23 -18.38 9.64 9.55
CA GLY A 23 -18.46 9.07 8.21
C GLY A 23 -17.42 9.67 7.26
N PHE A 24 -17.31 11.01 7.23
CA PHE A 24 -16.30 11.69 6.42
C PHE A 24 -14.87 11.30 6.81
N THR A 25 -14.57 11.29 8.12
CA THR A 25 -13.23 10.94 8.62
C THR A 25 -12.81 9.52 8.23
N ILE A 26 -13.72 8.56 8.30
CA ILE A 26 -13.45 7.17 7.91
C ILE A 26 -13.14 7.08 6.42
N VAL A 27 -13.97 7.70 5.58
CA VAL A 27 -13.77 7.69 4.12
C VAL A 27 -12.41 8.28 3.79
N ALA A 28 -12.05 9.43 4.40
CA ALA A 28 -10.74 10.03 4.23
C ALA A 28 -9.61 9.07 4.65
N ALA A 29 -9.70 8.44 5.83
CA ALA A 29 -8.71 7.48 6.30
C ALA A 29 -8.49 6.32 5.31
N PHE A 30 -9.57 5.68 4.83
CA PHE A 30 -9.43 4.59 3.86
C PHE A 30 -8.89 5.02 2.50
N THR A 31 -9.26 6.20 1.99
CA THR A 31 -8.74 6.71 0.71
C THR A 31 -7.24 6.96 0.77
N TYR A 32 -6.75 7.48 1.89
CA TYR A 32 -5.33 7.79 2.09
C TYR A 32 -4.54 6.71 2.83
N ALA A 33 -5.10 5.52 3.05
CA ALA A 33 -4.39 4.40 3.68
C ALA A 33 -3.20 3.86 2.84
N GLY A 34 -3.08 4.26 1.57
CA GLY A 34 -1.95 3.90 0.69
C GLY A 34 -2.26 2.87 -0.39
N TYR A 35 -3.42 2.23 -0.38
CA TYR A 35 -3.86 1.29 -1.43
C TYR A 35 -4.46 2.00 -2.65
N MET A 36 -5.47 2.86 -2.44
CA MET A 36 -6.13 3.58 -3.54
C MET A 36 -5.21 4.63 -4.16
N ILE A 37 -4.51 5.36 -3.31
CA ILE A 37 -3.53 6.38 -3.70
C ILE A 37 -2.21 5.99 -3.05
N PRO A 38 -1.23 5.47 -3.82
CA PRO A 38 0.09 5.19 -3.29
C PRO A 38 0.73 6.47 -2.75
N LYS A 39 1.46 6.37 -1.63
CA LYS A 39 2.20 7.48 -1.02
C LYS A 39 3.01 8.34 -2.01
N PRO A 40 3.79 7.79 -2.98
CA PRO A 40 4.56 8.62 -3.91
C PRO A 40 3.70 9.43 -4.88
N ASP A 41 2.45 9.01 -5.11
CA ASP A 41 1.53 9.66 -6.04
C ASP A 41 0.62 10.68 -5.30
N MET A 42 0.77 10.82 -3.98
CA MET A 42 0.02 11.79 -3.17
C MET A 42 0.53 13.21 -3.38
N HIS A 43 -0.41 14.17 -3.44
CA HIS A 43 -0.05 15.58 -3.55
C HIS A 43 0.62 16.07 -2.25
N PRO A 44 1.76 16.80 -2.31
CA PRO A 44 2.55 17.19 -1.13
C PRO A 44 1.77 17.81 0.04
N TRP A 45 0.73 18.60 -0.24
CA TRP A 45 -0.08 19.25 0.80
C TRP A 45 -1.09 18.32 1.51
N PHE A 46 -1.33 17.10 1.00
CA PHE A 46 -2.18 16.09 1.65
C PHE A 46 -1.37 14.95 2.30
N VAL A 47 -0.05 14.92 2.07
CA VAL A 47 0.83 13.88 2.65
C VAL A 47 0.79 13.86 4.18
N TRP A 48 0.56 14.99 4.85
CA TRP A 48 0.45 15.04 6.32
C TRP A 48 -0.67 14.13 6.85
N PHE A 49 -1.76 13.95 6.10
CA PHE A 49 -2.89 13.13 6.53
C PHE A 49 -2.51 11.65 6.61
N PHE A 50 -1.68 11.17 5.68
CA PHE A 50 -1.10 9.82 5.71
C PHE A 50 -0.33 9.55 7.02
N TRP A 51 0.34 10.57 7.58
CA TRP A 51 1.13 10.40 8.81
C TRP A 51 0.29 10.40 10.09
N ILE A 52 -0.94 10.91 10.08
CA ILE A 52 -1.84 10.89 11.24
C ILE A 52 -2.75 9.67 11.20
N ASP A 53 -3.03 9.12 10.02
CA ASP A 53 -3.93 8.00 9.83
C ASP A 53 -3.35 6.68 10.37
N PRO A 54 -3.92 6.08 11.43
CA PRO A 54 -3.48 4.77 11.92
C PRO A 54 -3.70 3.66 10.88
N ILE A 55 -4.67 3.79 9.96
CA ILE A 55 -4.94 2.75 8.96
C ILE A 55 -3.76 2.62 7.99
N ALA A 56 -3.13 3.73 7.61
CA ALA A 56 -1.92 3.73 6.77
C ALA A 56 -0.78 2.91 7.39
N TYR A 57 -0.53 3.06 8.69
CA TYR A 57 0.52 2.29 9.39
C TYR A 57 0.17 0.81 9.51
N ALA A 58 -1.10 0.48 9.75
CA ALA A 58 -1.57 -0.90 9.77
C ALA A 58 -1.43 -1.56 8.40
N PHE A 59 -1.77 -0.83 7.34
CA PHE A 59 -1.63 -1.29 5.97
C PHE A 59 -0.17 -1.56 5.60
N GLU A 60 0.74 -0.62 5.90
CA GLU A 60 2.18 -0.83 5.67
C GLU A 60 2.69 -2.03 6.47
N ALA A 61 2.32 -2.19 7.74
CA ALA A 61 2.79 -3.29 8.58
C ALA A 61 2.31 -4.67 8.07
N LEU A 62 1.05 -4.77 7.63
CA LEU A 62 0.50 -5.99 7.06
C LEU A 62 1.16 -6.36 5.73
N LEU A 63 1.28 -5.39 4.81
CA LEU A 63 1.94 -5.63 3.53
C LEU A 63 3.42 -5.97 3.70
N ALA A 64 4.11 -5.26 4.59
CA ALA A 64 5.50 -5.56 4.94
C ALA A 64 5.66 -6.99 5.46
N ASN A 65 4.76 -7.45 6.33
CA ASN A 65 4.82 -8.81 6.86
C ASN A 65 4.56 -9.88 5.79
N GLU A 66 3.59 -9.65 4.90
CA GLU A 66 3.17 -10.64 3.92
C GLU A 66 4.12 -10.74 2.73
N PHE A 67 4.59 -9.61 2.21
CA PHE A 67 5.38 -9.57 0.97
C PHE A 67 6.88 -9.62 1.20
N HIS A 68 7.36 -9.52 2.44
CA HIS A 68 8.79 -9.67 2.71
C HIS A 68 9.26 -11.08 2.36
N ASP A 69 10.42 -11.18 1.71
CA ASP A 69 11.00 -12.42 1.19
C ASP A 69 10.12 -13.22 0.21
N GLN A 70 9.01 -12.66 -0.27
CA GLN A 70 8.19 -13.30 -1.31
C GLN A 70 8.73 -13.02 -2.71
N VAL A 71 8.74 -14.06 -3.56
CA VAL A 71 9.06 -13.94 -4.99
C VAL A 71 7.79 -14.23 -5.78
N ILE A 72 7.34 -13.25 -6.55
CA ILE A 72 6.12 -13.33 -7.34
C ILE A 72 6.52 -13.59 -8.79
N PRO A 73 6.36 -14.82 -9.32
CA PRO A 73 6.63 -15.11 -10.71
C PRO A 73 5.55 -14.51 -11.60
N SER A 74 5.94 -13.85 -12.70
CA SER A 74 4.97 -13.43 -13.71
C SER A 74 4.68 -14.58 -14.65
N VAL A 75 3.40 -14.94 -14.75
CA VAL A 75 2.93 -16.08 -15.54
C VAL A 75 1.90 -15.64 -16.57
N GLY A 76 1.91 -16.31 -17.72
CA GLY A 76 0.96 -16.05 -18.80
C GLY A 76 0.97 -14.60 -19.27
N PRO A 77 -0.18 -13.92 -19.39
CA PRO A 77 -0.32 -12.64 -20.09
C PRO A 77 0.50 -11.49 -19.48
N PHE A 78 0.94 -11.60 -18.23
CA PHE A 78 1.74 -10.58 -17.55
C PHE A 78 3.21 -10.55 -17.98
N LEU A 79 3.66 -11.50 -18.80
CA LEU A 79 5.05 -11.60 -19.23
C LEU A 79 5.22 -11.13 -20.69
N VAL A 80 5.54 -9.86 -20.92
CA VAL A 80 5.60 -9.30 -22.28
C VAL A 80 7.05 -9.23 -22.75
N PRO A 81 7.40 -9.64 -23.99
CA PRO A 81 6.55 -10.27 -25.00
C PRO A 81 6.15 -11.72 -24.66
N ASN A 82 4.90 -12.05 -24.96
CA ASN A 82 4.35 -13.39 -24.80
C ASN A 82 4.44 -14.17 -26.11
N GLY A 83 4.89 -15.43 -26.07
CA GLY A 83 4.85 -16.32 -27.22
C GLY A 83 6.03 -17.29 -27.32
N GLU A 84 5.90 -18.26 -28.22
CA GLU A 84 6.96 -19.21 -28.55
C GLU A 84 8.11 -18.45 -29.25
N GLY A 85 9.31 -18.51 -28.68
CA GLY A 85 10.48 -17.74 -29.13
C GLY A 85 10.97 -16.65 -28.18
N TYR A 86 10.15 -16.23 -27.19
CA TYR A 86 10.55 -15.21 -26.21
C TYR A 86 10.94 -15.79 -24.84
N SER A 87 10.90 -17.12 -24.67
CA SER A 87 11.35 -17.74 -23.43
C SER A 87 12.82 -17.40 -23.15
N PRO A 88 13.28 -17.50 -21.88
CA PRO A 88 14.68 -17.25 -21.53
C PRO A 88 15.68 -18.07 -22.36
N GLU A 89 15.21 -19.17 -22.94
CA GLU A 89 16.00 -20.16 -23.66
C GLU A 89 16.06 -19.89 -25.17
N THR A 90 15.12 -19.13 -25.73
CA THR A 90 14.92 -19.02 -27.20
C THR A 90 15.09 -17.59 -27.75
N GLY A 91 14.93 -16.55 -26.92
CA GLY A 91 15.05 -15.16 -27.39
C GLY A 91 15.10 -14.08 -26.31
N GLY A 92 14.75 -14.40 -25.06
CA GLY A 92 14.87 -13.47 -23.93
C GLY A 92 14.05 -12.18 -24.09
N GLY A 93 14.34 -11.19 -23.23
CA GLY A 93 13.68 -9.88 -23.27
C GLY A 93 12.27 -9.84 -22.65
N GLN A 94 11.84 -10.92 -22.01
CA GLN A 94 10.60 -10.96 -21.25
C GLN A 94 10.67 -10.06 -20.01
N VAL A 95 9.61 -9.29 -19.78
CA VAL A 95 9.47 -8.44 -18.61
C VAL A 95 8.13 -8.67 -17.91
N CYS A 96 8.15 -8.65 -16.58
CA CYS A 96 6.95 -8.57 -15.76
C CYS A 96 6.24 -7.24 -16.01
N THR A 97 5.01 -7.32 -16.49
CA THR A 97 4.14 -6.16 -16.71
C THR A 97 2.95 -6.21 -15.75
N GLY A 98 2.42 -5.04 -15.39
CA GLY A 98 1.26 -4.93 -14.51
C GLY A 98 1.57 -4.95 -13.01
N VAL A 99 2.83 -5.10 -12.60
CA VAL A 99 3.27 -5.01 -11.21
C VAL A 99 4.27 -3.86 -11.05
N ARG A 100 4.01 -2.95 -10.11
CA ARG A 100 4.91 -1.81 -9.83
C ARG A 100 6.18 -2.34 -9.15
N GLY A 101 7.34 -1.77 -9.50
CA GLY A 101 8.63 -2.18 -8.93
C GLY A 101 9.36 -3.31 -9.68
N ALA A 102 8.76 -3.88 -10.74
CA ALA A 102 9.43 -4.88 -11.58
C ALA A 102 10.69 -4.29 -12.26
N PRO A 103 11.89 -4.88 -12.07
CA PRO A 103 13.09 -4.42 -12.76
C PRO A 103 13.04 -4.78 -14.26
N PRO A 104 13.67 -3.98 -15.14
CA PRO A 104 13.72 -4.27 -16.57
C PRO A 104 14.38 -5.63 -16.84
N GLY A 105 13.74 -6.46 -17.67
CA GLY A 105 14.26 -7.78 -18.05
C GLY A 105 14.02 -8.91 -17.03
N ALA A 106 13.35 -8.63 -15.91
CA ALA A 106 13.02 -9.67 -14.94
C ALA A 106 11.69 -10.35 -15.26
N THR A 107 11.65 -11.67 -15.06
CA THR A 107 10.47 -12.54 -15.21
C THR A 107 9.79 -12.87 -13.87
N SER A 108 10.40 -12.43 -12.76
CA SER A 108 9.83 -12.43 -11.42
C SER A 108 10.07 -11.08 -10.73
N VAL A 109 9.19 -10.73 -9.80
CA VAL A 109 9.28 -9.52 -8.98
C VAL A 109 9.37 -9.93 -7.52
N THR A 110 10.28 -9.34 -6.75
CA THR A 110 10.30 -9.58 -5.30
C THR A 110 9.27 -8.69 -4.60
N GLY A 111 8.70 -9.18 -3.50
CA GLY A 111 7.75 -8.39 -2.71
C GLY A 111 8.40 -7.12 -2.14
N ASP A 112 9.69 -7.14 -1.79
CA ASP A 112 10.41 -5.93 -1.39
C ASP A 112 10.51 -4.88 -2.50
N GLN A 113 10.68 -5.29 -3.77
CA GLN A 113 10.65 -4.38 -4.92
C GLN A 113 9.25 -3.78 -5.11
N TYR A 114 8.21 -4.59 -4.90
CA TYR A 114 6.83 -4.14 -4.92
C TYR A 114 6.55 -3.12 -3.80
N LEU A 115 6.95 -3.40 -2.56
CA LEU A 115 6.81 -2.50 -1.41
C LEU A 115 7.58 -1.18 -1.60
N ALA A 116 8.83 -1.27 -2.06
CA ALA A 116 9.67 -0.10 -2.32
C ALA A 116 9.03 0.83 -3.36
N SER A 117 8.38 0.25 -4.38
CA SER A 117 7.66 1.03 -5.38
C SER A 117 6.52 1.86 -4.78
N MET A 118 5.91 1.43 -3.68
CA MET A 118 4.85 2.18 -2.96
C MET A 118 5.41 3.07 -1.84
N SER A 119 6.73 3.22 -1.72
CA SER A 119 7.41 3.90 -0.60
C SER A 119 7.14 3.25 0.77
N LEU A 120 6.99 1.91 0.79
CA LEU A 120 6.82 1.08 1.97
C LEU A 120 8.08 0.24 2.21
N SER A 121 8.36 -0.13 3.46
CA SER A 121 9.54 -0.96 3.78
C SER A 121 9.30 -1.87 4.98
N HIS A 122 9.86 -3.10 4.91
CA HIS A 122 9.81 -4.05 6.01
C HIS A 122 10.51 -3.55 7.28
N SER A 123 11.54 -2.71 7.16
CA SER A 123 12.24 -2.14 8.33
C SER A 123 11.33 -1.30 9.24
N ASN A 124 10.21 -0.80 8.71
CA ASN A 124 9.26 0.03 9.44
C ASN A 124 8.25 -0.78 10.25
N LEU A 125 8.20 -2.10 10.09
CA LEU A 125 7.14 -2.96 10.65
C LEU A 125 6.97 -2.76 12.15
N TRP A 126 8.06 -2.87 12.92
CA TRP A 126 8.00 -2.75 14.38
C TRP A 126 7.69 -1.33 14.87
N ARG A 127 8.17 -0.31 14.14
CA ARG A 127 7.80 1.08 14.41
C ARG A 127 6.29 1.27 14.21
N ASN A 128 5.77 0.82 13.08
CA ASN A 128 4.35 0.96 12.75
C ASN A 128 3.46 0.16 13.71
N PHE A 129 3.86 -1.06 14.08
CA PHE A 129 3.17 -1.83 15.11
C PHE A 129 3.12 -1.10 16.45
N SER A 130 4.23 -0.49 16.89
CA SER A 130 4.25 0.29 18.13
C SER A 130 3.33 1.51 18.10
N ILE A 131 3.23 2.20 16.96
CA ILE A 131 2.32 3.35 16.77
C ILE A 131 0.85 2.90 16.86
N LEU A 132 0.53 1.70 16.39
CA LEU A 132 -0.84 1.16 16.42
C LEU A 132 -1.29 0.70 17.81
N CYS A 133 -0.34 0.25 18.63
CA CYS A 133 -0.62 -0.23 19.98
C CYS A 133 -0.61 0.89 21.04
N ALA A 134 -0.08 2.08 20.71
CA ALA A 134 -0.06 3.26 21.58
C ALA A 134 -1.46 3.89 21.70
#